data_AF-A0A349ZV52-F1
#
_entry.id   AF-A0A349ZV52-F1
#
_cell.length_a   1.000
_cell.length_b   1.000
_cell.length_c   1.000
_cell.angle_alpha   90.00
_cell.angle_beta   90.00
_cell.angle_gamma   90.00
#
_symmetry.space_group_name_H-M   'P 1'
#
loop_
_entity.id
_entity.type
_entity.pdbx_description
1 polymer ?
#
loop_
_entity_poly.entity_id
_entity_poly.type
_entity_poly.pdbx_seq_one_letter_code
_entity_poly.pdbx_strand_id
1 'polypeptide(L)'
;MAQVSLKDFEKALYKRKISEHRCKECGGRVSYSVVEGTYTCQECGFVEKDNYGKIKDMLERNPALSRIELASILHIPMRELNRYFVGGVLTNPRDSLLG
;
A
#
# COMPACT_ATOMS: atom_id res chain seq x y z
N MET A 1 15.71 -16.31 17.90
CA MET A 1 14.90 -15.16 17.45
C MET A 1 15.14 -15.01 15.96
N ALA A 2 14.18 -15.34 15.10
CA ALA A 2 14.39 -15.35 13.66
C ALA A 2 14.33 -13.90 13.13
N GLN A 3 15.47 -13.36 12.72
CA GLN A 3 15.53 -12.11 11.97
C GLN A 3 15.01 -12.41 10.55
N VAL A 4 13.81 -11.93 10.22
CA VAL A 4 13.30 -11.99 8.86
C VAL A 4 14.03 -10.92 8.06
N SER A 5 14.86 -11.36 7.10
CA SER A 5 15.55 -10.46 6.17
C SER A 5 14.55 -9.64 5.37
N LEU A 6 14.84 -8.35 5.13
CA LEU A 6 14.04 -7.47 4.26
C LEU A 6 13.74 -8.14 2.91
N LYS A 7 14.69 -8.91 2.37
CA LYS A 7 14.51 -9.66 1.11
C LYS A 7 13.49 -10.80 1.23
N ASP A 8 13.35 -11.39 2.41
CA ASP A 8 12.38 -12.46 2.68
C ASP A 8 10.99 -11.90 2.95
N PHE A 9 10.91 -10.72 3.58
CA PHE A 9 9.66 -9.95 3.71
C PHE A 9 9.17 -9.46 2.35
N GLU A 10 10.07 -8.90 1.53
CA GLU A 10 9.80 -8.52 0.14
C GLU A 10 9.33 -9.72 -0.67
N LYS A 11 10.00 -10.88 -0.61
CA LYS A 11 9.56 -12.11 -1.28
C LYS A 11 8.20 -12.61 -0.81
N ALA A 12 7.87 -12.47 0.47
CA ALA A 12 6.58 -12.88 1.02
C ALA A 12 5.43 -11.96 0.55
N LEU A 13 5.70 -10.67 0.37
CA LEU A 13 4.78 -9.73 -0.28
C LEU A 13 4.69 -9.99 -1.79
N TYR A 14 5.83 -10.25 -2.46
CA TYR A 14 5.95 -10.54 -3.89
C TYR A 14 5.15 -11.80 -4.28
N LYS A 15 5.15 -12.85 -3.44
CA LYS A 15 4.43 -14.11 -3.74
C LYS A 15 2.91 -14.05 -3.65
N ARG A 16 2.30 -13.02 -3.05
CA ARG A 16 0.84 -12.98 -2.83
C ARG A 16 0.03 -12.37 -3.98
N LYS A 17 0.65 -11.78 -5.02
CA LYS A 17 -0.11 -11.09 -6.08
C LYS A 17 0.60 -10.98 -7.45
N ILE A 18 1.53 -11.89 -7.77
CA ILE A 18 2.20 -11.93 -9.09
C ILE A 18 1.69 -13.13 -9.88
N SER A 19 0.37 -13.21 -9.98
CA SER A 19 -0.25 -13.89 -11.11
C SER A 19 -0.77 -12.77 -12.00
N GLU A 20 0.07 -12.35 -12.95
CA GLU A 20 -0.36 -11.61 -14.15
C GLU A 20 -1.03 -10.24 -13.96
N HIS A 21 -0.40 -9.30 -13.24
CA HIS A 21 -0.70 -7.90 -13.52
C HIS A 21 -0.12 -7.58 -14.90
N ARG A 22 -0.96 -7.56 -15.93
CA ARG A 22 -0.73 -6.82 -17.18
C ARG A 22 -1.33 -5.44 -17.00
N CYS A 23 -0.80 -4.45 -17.72
CA CYS A 23 -1.43 -3.14 -17.75
C CYS A 23 -2.88 -3.27 -18.22
N LYS A 24 -3.83 -2.74 -17.46
CA LYS A 24 -5.25 -2.77 -17.85
C LYS A 24 -5.58 -1.88 -19.05
N GLU A 25 -4.71 -0.92 -19.36
CA GLU A 25 -4.89 0.01 -20.49
C GLU A 25 -4.34 -0.57 -21.80
N CYS A 26 -3.15 -1.16 -21.78
CA CYS A 26 -2.48 -1.61 -23.01
C CYS A 26 -2.08 -3.09 -23.04
N GLY A 27 -2.27 -3.83 -21.95
CA GLY A 27 -1.83 -5.24 -21.83
C GLY A 27 -0.33 -5.42 -21.63
N GLY A 28 0.45 -4.33 -21.61
CA GLY A 28 1.90 -4.34 -21.47
C GLY A 28 2.39 -4.73 -20.07
N ARG A 29 3.71 -4.87 -19.92
CA ARG A 29 4.33 -5.25 -18.64
C ARG A 29 4.20 -4.14 -17.60
N VAL A 30 3.92 -4.52 -16.35
CA VAL A 30 3.92 -3.60 -15.20
C VAL A 30 5.00 -3.97 -14.18
N SER A 31 5.62 -2.94 -13.61
CA SER A 31 6.56 -3.03 -12.49
C SER A 31 5.90 -2.54 -11.20
N TYR A 32 6.17 -3.18 -10.07
CA TYR A 32 5.66 -2.76 -8.77
C TYR A 32 6.73 -2.05 -7.95
N SER A 33 6.42 -0.87 -7.42
CA SER A 33 7.22 -0.15 -6.43
C SER A 33 6.66 -0.42 -5.04
N VAL A 34 7.42 -1.12 -4.21
CA VAL A 34 7.04 -1.42 -2.82
C VAL A 34 6.99 -0.14 -1.97
N VAL A 35 7.92 0.79 -2.21
CA VAL A 35 8.06 2.04 -1.45
C VAL A 35 6.87 2.99 -1.68
N GLU A 36 6.37 3.02 -2.91
CA GLU A 36 5.26 3.88 -3.30
C GLU A 36 3.90 3.16 -3.32
N GLY A 37 3.89 1.83 -3.24
CA GLY A 37 2.68 1.03 -3.39
C GLY A 37 2.05 1.19 -4.78
N THR A 38 2.86 1.26 -5.83
CA THR A 38 2.38 1.58 -7.19
C THR A 38 2.78 0.56 -8.23
N TYR A 39 1.85 0.20 -9.11
CA TYR A 39 2.08 -0.52 -10.35
C TYR A 39 2.26 0.48 -11.49
N THR A 40 3.39 0.44 -12.19
CA THR A 40 3.69 1.31 -13.33
C THR A 40 3.85 0.47 -14.59
N CYS A 41 3.13 0.80 -15.65
CA CYS A 41 3.30 0.17 -16.96
C CYS A 41 4.57 0.69 -17.63
N GLN A 42 5.40 -0.25 -18.09
CA GLN A 42 6.66 0.05 -18.77
C GLN A 42 6.48 0.41 -20.24
N GLU A 43 5.26 0.29 -20.78
CA GLU A 43 4.97 0.54 -22.19
C GLU A 43 4.17 1.83 -22.41
N CYS A 44 3.05 2.03 -21.70
CA CYS A 44 2.23 3.23 -21.83
C CYS A 44 2.38 4.24 -20.67
N GLY A 45 3.15 3.90 -19.64
CA GLY A 45 3.36 4.78 -18.48
C GLY A 45 2.18 4.85 -17.51
N PHE A 46 1.11 4.07 -17.71
CA PHE A 46 -0.03 4.05 -16.79
C PHE A 46 0.40 3.65 -15.36
N VAL A 47 -0.07 4.40 -14.35
CA VAL A 47 0.23 4.17 -12.93
C VAL A 47 -1.04 3.87 -12.15
N GLU A 48 -1.02 2.80 -11.37
CA GLU A 48 -2.09 2.44 -10.44
C GLU A 48 -1.54 2.25 -9.03
N LYS A 49 -2.12 2.96 -8.06
CA LYS A 49 -1.80 2.77 -6.63
C LYS A 49 -2.58 1.60 -6.06
N ASP A 50 -1.91 0.77 -5.27
CA ASP A 50 -2.57 -0.22 -4.43
C ASP A 50 -3.19 0.44 -3.19
N ASN A 51 -3.79 -0.37 -2.32
CA ASN A 51 -4.39 0.14 -1.09
C ASN A 51 -3.35 0.78 -0.15
N TYR A 52 -2.12 0.28 -0.09
CA TYR A 52 -1.05 0.89 0.71
C TYR A 52 -0.68 2.28 0.18
N GLY A 53 -0.40 2.39 -1.12
CA GLY A 53 -0.05 3.66 -1.76
C GLY A 53 -1.17 4.69 -1.66
N LYS A 54 -2.44 4.27 -1.72
CA LYS A 54 -3.60 5.14 -1.48
C LYS A 54 -3.69 5.62 -0.03
N ILE A 55 -3.50 4.74 0.95
CA ILE A 55 -3.53 5.12 2.38
C ILE A 55 -2.39 6.09 2.70
N LYS A 56 -1.17 5.82 2.22
CA LYS A 56 0.01 6.68 2.39
C LYS A 56 -0.26 8.09 1.87
N ASP A 57 -0.72 8.22 0.63
CA ASP A 57 -1.03 9.51 0.00
C ASP A 57 -2.12 10.28 0.75
N MET A 58 -3.14 9.59 1.27
CA MET A 58 -4.19 10.23 2.08
C MET A 58 -3.68 10.76 3.41
N LEU A 59 -2.80 10.01 4.08
CA LEU A 59 -2.19 10.43 5.35
C LEU A 59 -1.19 11.58 5.15
N GLU A 60 -0.45 11.59 4.06
CA GLU A 60 0.48 12.68 3.71
C GLU A 60 -0.27 13.98 3.44
N ARG A 61 -1.41 13.92 2.73
CA ARG A 61 -2.24 15.10 2.44
C ARG A 61 -3.05 15.56 3.64
N ASN A 62 -3.59 14.62 4.43
CA ASN A 62 -4.46 14.88 5.55
C ASN A 62 -4.06 14.03 6.77
N PRO A 63 -3.03 14.47 7.53
CA PRO A 63 -2.49 13.68 8.64
C PRO A 63 -3.45 13.51 9.83
N ALA A 64 -4.53 14.30 9.88
CA ALA A 64 -5.55 14.25 10.92
C ALA A 64 -6.67 13.23 10.65
N LEU A 65 -6.65 12.50 9.53
CA LEU A 65 -7.67 11.50 9.25
C LEU A 65 -7.58 10.32 10.21
N SER A 66 -8.70 10.00 10.86
CA SER A 66 -8.84 8.75 11.60
C SER A 66 -8.88 7.55 10.66
N ARG A 67 -8.62 6.36 11.21
CA ARG A 67 -8.74 5.10 10.46
C ARG A 67 -10.16 4.87 9.93
N ILE A 68 -11.18 5.32 10.65
CA ILE A 68 -12.59 5.20 10.23
C ILE A 68 -12.83 6.06 8.98
N GLU A 69 -12.33 7.30 8.99
CA GLU A 69 -12.44 8.21 7.83
C GLU A 69 -11.67 7.65 6.63
N LEU A 70 -10.45 7.12 6.84
CA LEU A 70 -9.67 6.48 5.78
C LEU A 70 -10.40 5.28 5.17
N ALA A 71 -10.98 4.40 5.99
CA ALA A 71 -11.75 3.25 5.52
C ALA A 71 -12.96 3.68 4.68
N SER A 72 -13.64 4.75 5.10
CA SER A 72 -14.80 5.31 4.39
C SER A 72 -14.40 5.92 3.05
N ILE A 73 -13.37 6.78 3.02
CA ILE A 73 -12.92 7.49 1.80
C ILE A 73 -12.34 6.51 0.77
N LEU A 74 -11.54 5.55 1.23
CA LEU A 74 -10.86 4.61 0.34
C LEU A 74 -11.70 3.37 0.02
N HIS A 75 -12.88 3.24 0.64
CA HIS A 75 -13.74 2.06 0.56
C HIS A 75 -13.01 0.76 0.90
N ILE A 76 -12.09 0.83 1.87
CA ILE A 76 -11.30 -0.32 2.34
C ILE A 76 -11.92 -0.86 3.63
N PRO A 77 -12.20 -2.17 3.74
CA PRO A 77 -12.69 -2.75 4.98
C PRO A 77 -11.73 -2.47 6.15
N MET A 78 -12.26 -2.07 7.32
CA MET A 78 -11.45 -1.78 8.52
C MET A 78 -10.47 -2.90 8.88
N ARG A 79 -10.87 -4.17 8.70
CA ARG A 79 -10.01 -5.34 8.94
C ARG A 79 -8.78 -5.35 8.02
N GLU A 80 -8.94 -4.93 6.78
CA GLU A 80 -7.84 -4.81 5.83
C GLU A 80 -7.00 -3.58 6.15
N LEU A 81 -7.63 -2.42 6.37
CA LEU A 81 -6.97 -1.18 6.72
C LEU A 81 -6.04 -1.33 7.93
N ASN A 82 -6.53 -1.97 9.00
CA ASN A 82 -5.75 -2.19 10.22
C ASN A 82 -4.47 -2.99 9.99
N ARG A 83 -4.39 -3.85 8.96
CA ARG A 83 -3.17 -4.61 8.66
C ARG A 83 -2.01 -3.72 8.24
N TYR A 84 -2.30 -2.54 7.69
CA TYR A 84 -1.27 -1.58 7.29
C TYR A 84 -0.70 -0.77 8.46
N PHE A 85 -1.39 -0.70 9.60
CA PHE A 85 -0.94 0.02 10.80
C PHE A 85 -0.29 -0.90 11.85
N VAL A 86 -0.50 -2.22 11.76
CA VAL A 86 0.11 -3.18 12.68
C VAL A 86 1.61 -3.31 12.39
N GLY A 87 2.44 -3.22 13.42
CA GLY A 87 3.89 -3.40 13.31
C GLY A 87 4.67 -2.19 12.78
N GLY A 88 4.03 -1.02 12.64
CA GLY A 88 4.70 0.23 12.24
C GLY A 88 4.91 0.40 10.73
N VAL A 89 4.24 -0.40 9.90
CA VAL A 89 4.29 -0.29 8.42
C VAL A 89 3.73 1.05 7.93
N LEU A 90 2.69 1.55 8.59
CA LEU A 90 2.20 2.93 8.50
C LEU A 90 1.93 3.44 9.92
N THR A 91 2.17 4.74 10.11
CA THR A 91 1.80 5.45 11.33
C THR A 91 0.68 6.42 11.00
N ASN A 92 -0.41 6.41 11.77
CA ASN A 92 -1.40 7.47 11.70
C ASN A 92 -0.93 8.61 12.60
N PRO A 93 -0.59 9.79 12.06
CA PRO A 93 -0.08 10.90 12.86
C PRO A 93 -1.04 11.34 13.98
N ARG A 94 -2.35 11.19 13.76
CA ARG A 94 -3.36 11.48 14.79
C ARG A 94 -3.25 10.58 16.01
N ASP A 95 -2.92 9.30 15.81
CA ASP A 95 -2.79 8.36 16.93
C ASP A 95 -1.63 8.79 17.86
N SER A 96 -0.62 9.48 17.32
CA SER A 96 0.50 10.04 18.09
C SER A 96 0.16 11.32 18.85
N LEU A 97 -0.92 12.02 18.49
CA LEU A 97 -1.37 13.27 19.14
C LEU A 97 -2.30 13.02 20.33
N LEU A 98 -2.74 11.78 20.54
CA LEU A 98 -3.61 11.37 21.65
C LEU A 98 -2.83 10.74 22.82
N GLY A 99 -1.49 10.76 22.75
CA GLY A 99 -0.58 10.31 23.79
C GLY A 99 -0.11 11.44 24.70
#